data_AF-A0A940ZX28-F1
#
_entry.id   AF-A0A940ZX28-F1
#
_cell.length_a   1.000
_cell.length_b   1.000
_cell.length_c   1.000
_cell.angle_alpha   90.00
_cell.angle_beta   90.00
_cell.angle_gamma   90.00
#
_symmetry.space_group_name_H-M   'P 1'
#
loop_
_entity.id
_entity.type
_entity.pdbx_description
1 polymer ?
#
loop_
_entity_poly.entity_id
_entity_poly.type
_entity_poly.pdbx_seq_one_letter_code
_entity_poly.pdbx_strand_id
1 'polypeptide(L)'
;MVKEGEVIIVDEFTGRLMAGRRWSDGLHQAVEAKEKVKIQQENQTLASITIQNYFRMYAKLSGMTGTADTEAEEFAKIYNLDVVVIPTNRPLVRVNHNDVVFKSQREKLSAVADEIAELHKIGRPVLVGTTSIEKSEAVSSLLKKRGIPHQVLNAKPMYAEREAEVIAQAGRLKSVTIS
;
A
#
# COMPACT_ATOMS: atom_id res chain seq x y z
N MET A 1 11.84 -34.32 0.87
CA MET A 1 13.19 -34.89 0.69
C MET A 1 14.14 -34.28 1.69
N VAL A 2 15.24 -34.95 2.04
CA VAL A 2 16.26 -34.40 2.93
C VAL A 2 17.44 -33.91 2.09
N LYS A 3 17.84 -32.66 2.26
CA LYS A 3 19.00 -32.08 1.58
C LYS A 3 19.78 -31.21 2.57
N GLU A 4 21.10 -31.38 2.62
CA GLU A 4 22.00 -30.57 3.47
C GLU A 4 21.61 -30.52 4.96
N GLY A 5 20.97 -31.58 5.47
CA GLY A 5 20.51 -31.61 6.86
C GLY A 5 19.27 -30.74 7.12
N GLU A 6 18.42 -30.53 6.11
CA GLU A 6 17.09 -29.93 6.23
C GLU A 6 16.03 -30.75 5.48
N VAL A 7 14.80 -30.75 6.00
CA VAL A 7 13.64 -31.35 5.35
C VAL A 7 13.01 -30.34 4.41
N ILE A 8 13.00 -30.64 3.11
CA ILE A 8 12.40 -29.80 2.08
C ILE A 8 11.14 -30.47 1.54
N ILE A 9 10.02 -29.74 1.59
CA ILE A 9 8.75 -30.18 1.02
C ILE A 9 8.86 -30.16 -0.51
N VAL A 10 8.42 -31.26 -1.14
CA VAL A 10 8.36 -31.38 -2.60
C VAL A 10 6.90 -31.32 -3.00
N ASP A 11 6.55 -30.43 -3.92
CA ASP A 11 5.22 -30.36 -4.49
C ASP A 11 4.94 -31.60 -5.35
N GLU A 12 3.86 -32.31 -5.07
CA GLU A 12 3.52 -33.59 -5.72
C GLU A 12 3.18 -33.44 -7.20
N PHE A 13 2.66 -32.29 -7.62
CA PHE A 13 2.22 -32.06 -9.00
C PHE A 13 3.34 -31.54 -9.89
N THR A 14 4.22 -30.71 -9.34
CA THR A 14 5.25 -30.00 -10.11
C THR A 14 6.67 -30.49 -9.84
N GLY A 15 6.87 -31.30 -8.80
CA GLY A 15 8.19 -31.75 -8.34
C GLY A 15 9.08 -30.61 -7.80
N ARG A 16 8.53 -29.40 -7.63
CA ARG A 16 9.29 -28.23 -7.20
C ARG A 16 9.63 -28.32 -5.71
N LEU A 17 10.83 -27.89 -5.37
CA LEU A 17 11.30 -27.76 -4.01
C LEU A 17 10.71 -26.51 -3.36
N MET A 18 9.94 -26.69 -2.29
CA MET A 18 9.32 -25.60 -1.53
C MET A 18 10.21 -25.21 -0.34
N ALA A 19 11.38 -24.62 -0.63
CA ALA A 19 12.30 -24.16 0.40
C ALA A 19 11.62 -23.10 1.31
N GLY A 20 11.78 -23.26 2.63
CA GLY A 20 11.17 -22.38 3.65
C GLY A 20 9.73 -22.70 4.04
N ARG A 21 9.06 -23.64 3.36
CA ARG A 21 7.72 -24.10 3.75
C ARG A 21 7.83 -25.24 4.77
N ARG A 22 7.07 -25.14 5.87
CA ARG A 22 6.99 -26.18 6.92
C ARG A 22 5.56 -26.69 7.05
N TRP A 23 5.40 -27.94 7.50
CA TRP A 23 4.10 -28.45 7.94
C TRP A 23 3.83 -27.97 9.37
N SER A 24 2.60 -27.53 9.64
CA SER A 24 2.17 -27.03 10.96
C SER A 24 1.94 -28.15 11.98
N ASP A 25 1.61 -27.78 13.22
CA ASP A 25 1.17 -28.68 14.30
C ASP A 25 2.19 -29.77 14.67
N GLY A 26 3.49 -29.46 14.61
CA GLY A 26 4.55 -30.39 14.99
C GLY A 26 4.86 -31.46 13.93
N LEU A 27 4.12 -31.53 12.83
CA LEU A 27 4.29 -32.56 11.80
C LEU A 27 5.67 -32.46 11.14
N HIS A 28 6.15 -31.24 10.89
CA HIS A 28 7.46 -31.05 10.26
C HIS A 28 8.60 -31.52 11.18
N GLN A 29 8.48 -31.26 12.48
CA GLN A 29 9.42 -31.70 13.50
C GLN A 29 9.40 -33.23 13.67
N ALA A 30 8.23 -33.87 13.55
CA ALA A 30 8.14 -35.32 13.55
C ALA A 30 8.86 -35.95 12.34
N VAL A 31 8.77 -35.32 11.17
CA VAL A 31 9.52 -35.75 9.98
C VAL A 31 11.01 -35.48 10.14
N GLU A 32 11.43 -34.31 10.65
CA GLU A 32 12.83 -34.01 10.97
C GLU A 32 13.40 -35.06 11.95
N ALA A 33 12.64 -35.44 12.98
CA ALA A 33 13.02 -36.47 13.95
C ALA A 33 13.15 -37.87 13.30
N LYS A 34 12.17 -38.26 12.46
CA LYS A 34 12.19 -39.54 11.71
C LYS A 34 13.42 -39.63 10.82
N GLU A 35 13.73 -38.55 10.10
CA GLU A 35 14.84 -38.48 9.16
C GLU A 35 16.19 -38.16 9.83
N LYS A 36 16.23 -38.09 11.17
CA LYS A 36 17.43 -37.82 12.00
C LYS A 36 18.12 -36.50 11.64
N VAL A 37 17.31 -35.50 11.28
CA VAL A 37 17.73 -34.15 10.95
C VAL A 37 17.67 -33.27 12.20
N LYS A 38 18.47 -32.19 12.25
CA LYS A 38 18.41 -31.22 13.36
C LYS A 38 17.02 -30.59 13.40
N ILE A 39 16.28 -30.87 14.47
CA ILE A 39 14.96 -30.29 14.72
C ILE A 39 15.13 -28.79 14.96
N GLN A 40 14.53 -27.97 14.10
CA GLN A 40 14.56 -26.53 14.29
C GLN A 40 13.49 -26.12 15.32
N GLN A 41 13.81 -25.16 16.18
CA GLN A 41 12.84 -24.62 17.14
C GLN A 41 11.73 -23.88 16.40
N GLU A 42 10.49 -24.17 16.76
CA GLU A 42 9.33 -23.45 16.25
C GLU A 42 9.23 -22.10 16.95
N ASN A 43 9.06 -21.02 16.18
CA ASN A 43 8.64 -19.75 16.74
C ASN A 43 7.16 -19.88 17.12
N GLN A 44 6.88 -20.09 18.40
CA GLN A 44 5.52 -20.13 18.91
C GLN A 44 4.96 -18.71 19.04
N THR A 45 3.74 -18.49 18.56
CA THR A 45 3.03 -17.23 18.84
C THR A 45 2.54 -17.25 20.28
N LEU A 46 3.14 -16.43 21.15
CA LEU A 46 2.78 -16.36 22.57
C LEU A 46 1.47 -15.60 22.82
N ALA A 47 1.19 -14.58 22.01
CA ALA A 47 -0.03 -13.79 22.09
C ALA A 47 -0.35 -13.21 20.71
N SER A 48 -1.64 -13.12 20.40
CA SER A 48 -2.15 -12.47 19.19
C SER A 48 -3.48 -11.79 19.47
N ILE A 49 -3.72 -10.68 18.80
CA ILE A 49 -4.99 -9.97 18.84
C ILE A 49 -5.23 -9.30 17.49
N THR A 50 -6.48 -9.29 17.02
CA THR A 50 -6.85 -8.54 15.83
C THR A 50 -6.98 -7.05 16.18
N ILE A 51 -6.73 -6.16 15.23
CA ILE A 51 -6.95 -4.71 15.42
C ILE A 51 -8.38 -4.43 15.88
N GLN A 52 -9.35 -5.17 15.32
CA GLN A 52 -10.76 -5.09 15.71
C GLN A 52 -10.96 -5.37 17.21
N ASN A 53 -10.49 -6.52 17.70
CA ASN A 53 -10.65 -6.90 19.10
C ASN A 53 -9.85 -5.98 20.03
N TYR A 54 -8.66 -5.54 19.60
CA TYR A 54 -7.85 -4.61 20.36
C TYR A 54 -8.58 -3.29 20.65
N PHE A 55 -9.20 -2.68 19.65
CA PHE A 55 -9.96 -1.44 19.85
C PHE A 55 -11.26 -1.63 20.62
N ARG A 56 -11.91 -2.81 20.53
CA ARG A 56 -13.10 -3.13 21.32
C ARG A 56 -12.85 -3.24 22.83
N MET A 57 -11.58 -3.40 23.25
CA MET A 57 -11.22 -3.44 24.67
C MET A 57 -11.25 -2.06 25.35
N TYR A 58 -11.29 -0.97 24.58
CA TYR A 58 -11.33 0.38 25.14
C TYR A 58 -12.73 0.68 25.67
N ALA A 59 -12.82 1.23 26.89
CA ALA A 59 -14.08 1.64 27.50
C ALA A 59 -14.81 2.72 26.69
N LYS A 60 -14.06 3.55 25.95
CA LYS A 60 -14.58 4.55 25.02
C LYS A 60 -13.73 4.54 23.76
N LEU A 61 -14.39 4.46 22.61
CA LEU A 61 -13.76 4.49 21.29
C LEU A 61 -14.39 5.61 20.45
N SER A 62 -13.55 6.32 19.70
CA SER A 62 -13.94 7.38 18.77
C SER A 62 -12.87 7.54 17.70
N GLY A 63 -13.23 8.05 16.53
CA GLY A 63 -12.31 8.29 15.43
C GLY A 63 -12.71 9.47 14.56
N MET A 64 -11.80 9.90 13.69
CA MET A 64 -12.04 10.96 12.72
C MET A 64 -11.43 10.58 11.37
N THR A 65 -12.16 10.84 10.29
CA THR A 65 -11.70 10.66 8.91
C THR A 65 -12.58 11.48 7.96
N GLY A 66 -12.06 11.79 6.77
CA GLY A 66 -12.81 12.49 5.73
C GLY A 66 -13.72 11.59 4.89
N THR A 67 -13.66 10.26 5.06
CA THR A 67 -14.29 9.28 4.15
C THR A 67 -15.03 8.14 4.86
N ALA A 68 -15.46 8.31 6.12
CA ALA A 68 -16.11 7.23 6.88
C ALA A 68 -17.56 6.93 6.43
N ASP A 69 -18.21 7.85 5.72
CA ASP A 69 -19.63 7.74 5.40
C ASP A 69 -19.98 6.47 4.61
N THR A 70 -19.10 6.05 3.70
CA THR A 70 -19.29 4.82 2.92
C THR A 70 -19.17 3.54 3.76
N GLU A 71 -18.41 3.59 4.87
CA GLU A 71 -18.14 2.44 5.74
C GLU A 71 -18.94 2.50 7.04
N ALA A 72 -19.95 3.37 7.13
CA ALA A 72 -20.71 3.62 8.36
C ALA A 72 -21.37 2.34 8.91
N GLU A 73 -21.90 1.49 8.04
CA GLU A 73 -22.51 0.22 8.43
C GLU A 73 -21.48 -0.76 9.04
N GLU A 74 -20.25 -0.78 8.52
CA GLU A 74 -19.18 -1.60 9.06
C GLU A 74 -18.71 -1.09 10.43
N PHE A 75 -18.55 0.23 10.59
CA PHE A 75 -18.21 0.84 11.87
C PHE A 75 -19.26 0.56 12.96
N ALA A 76 -20.55 0.65 12.61
CA ALA A 76 -21.63 0.32 13.53
C ALA A 76 -21.61 -1.16 13.94
N LYS A 77 -21.44 -2.08 12.98
CA LYS A 77 -21.45 -3.53 13.24
C LYS A 77 -20.25 -4.01 14.03
N ILE A 78 -19.04 -3.53 13.70
CA ILE A 78 -17.80 -4.06 14.26
C ILE A 78 -17.44 -3.36 15.57
N TYR A 79 -17.64 -2.04 15.63
CA TYR A 79 -17.15 -1.21 16.73
C TYR A 79 -18.26 -0.51 17.53
N ASN A 80 -19.53 -0.66 17.12
CA ASN A 80 -20.65 0.10 17.69
C ASN A 80 -20.38 1.62 17.66
N LEU A 81 -19.86 2.08 16.51
CA LEU A 81 -19.56 3.48 16.25
C LEU A 81 -20.48 4.03 15.18
N ASP A 82 -21.19 5.10 15.53
CA ASP A 82 -21.96 5.89 14.57
C ASP A 82 -21.03 6.83 13.80
N VAL A 83 -21.31 6.99 12.51
CA VAL A 83 -20.63 7.96 11.65
C VAL A 83 -21.51 9.18 11.49
N VAL A 84 -20.96 10.35 11.83
CA VAL A 84 -21.65 11.63 11.68
C VAL A 84 -20.91 12.48 10.65
N VAL A 85 -21.61 12.88 9.59
CA VAL A 85 -21.06 13.76 8.56
C VAL A 85 -21.10 15.20 9.06
N ILE A 86 -19.93 15.74 9.39
CA ILE A 86 -19.76 17.13 9.82
C ILE A 86 -19.72 18.04 8.59
N PRO A 87 -20.51 19.14 8.54
CA PRO A 87 -20.49 20.07 7.41
C PRO A 87 -19.12 20.75 7.26
N THR A 88 -18.73 21.03 6.03
CA THR A 88 -17.46 21.71 5.74
C THR A 88 -17.54 23.19 6.12
N ASN A 89 -16.40 23.75 6.58
CA ASN A 89 -16.30 25.17 6.90
C ASN A 89 -16.53 26.10 5.68
N ARG A 90 -16.30 25.59 4.46
CA ARG A 90 -16.54 26.31 3.20
C ARG A 90 -17.23 25.39 2.20
N PRO A 91 -18.06 25.93 1.28
CA PRO A 91 -18.63 25.15 0.18
C PRO A 91 -17.52 24.51 -0.66
N LEU A 92 -17.71 23.24 -1.02
CA LEU A 92 -16.78 22.53 -1.88
C LEU A 92 -16.97 22.96 -3.34
N VAL A 93 -15.91 23.46 -3.97
CA VAL A 93 -15.91 23.88 -5.39
C VAL A 93 -15.00 23.01 -6.27
N ARG A 94 -14.53 21.88 -5.74
CA ARG A 94 -13.65 20.96 -6.48
C ARG A 94 -14.45 20.27 -7.59
N VAL A 95 -13.98 20.41 -8.82
CA VAL A 95 -14.54 19.69 -9.98
C VAL A 95 -13.91 18.29 -10.03
N ASN A 96 -14.74 17.26 -9.93
CA ASN A 96 -14.31 15.87 -10.14
C ASN A 96 -14.63 15.51 -11.60
N HIS A 97 -13.60 15.20 -12.38
CA HIS A 97 -13.77 14.73 -13.75
C HIS A 97 -14.03 13.22 -13.77
N ASN A 98 -14.67 12.73 -14.84
CA ASN A 98 -14.90 11.30 -15.04
C ASN A 98 -13.58 10.56 -15.32
N ASP A 99 -13.57 9.26 -15.04
CA ASP A 99 -12.44 8.39 -15.34
C ASP A 99 -12.17 8.31 -16.84
N VAL A 100 -10.88 8.31 -17.20
CA VAL A 100 -10.41 8.11 -18.57
C VAL A 100 -9.73 6.74 -18.67
N VAL A 101 -10.28 5.86 -19.51
CA VAL A 101 -9.82 4.48 -19.67
C VAL A 101 -9.08 4.32 -20.99
N PHE A 102 -7.92 3.66 -20.95
CA PHE A 102 -7.07 3.42 -22.11
C PHE A 102 -6.93 1.92 -22.36
N LYS A 103 -6.70 1.55 -23.63
CA LYS A 103 -6.53 0.16 -24.05
C LYS A 103 -5.23 -0.44 -23.51
N SER A 104 -4.15 0.34 -23.51
CA SER A 104 -2.84 -0.11 -23.02
C SER A 104 -2.29 0.78 -21.91
N GLN A 105 -1.45 0.19 -21.06
CA GLN A 105 -0.74 0.94 -20.01
C GLN A 105 0.20 1.99 -20.61
N ARG A 106 0.81 1.72 -21.77
CA ARG A 106 1.70 2.66 -22.45
C ARG A 106 0.94 3.91 -22.91
N GLU A 107 -0.23 3.74 -23.52
CA GLU A 107 -1.10 4.85 -23.92
C GLU A 107 -1.50 5.67 -22.70
N LYS A 108 -1.97 5.01 -21.63
CA LYS A 108 -2.33 5.66 -20.37
C LYS A 108 -1.20 6.52 -19.82
N LEU A 109 0.01 5.95 -19.69
CA LEU A 109 1.15 6.66 -19.10
C LEU A 109 1.63 7.82 -19.97
N SER A 110 1.54 7.70 -21.30
CA SER A 110 1.84 8.83 -22.18
C SER A 110 0.81 9.94 -22.01
N ALA A 111 -0.48 9.61 -22.05
CA ALA A 111 -1.56 10.58 -21.87
C ALA A 111 -1.48 11.32 -20.53
N VAL A 112 -1.20 10.60 -19.44
CA VAL A 112 -0.96 11.19 -18.12
C VAL A 112 0.23 12.17 -18.16
N ALA A 113 1.34 11.79 -18.79
CA ALA A 113 2.51 12.66 -18.89
C ALA A 113 2.27 13.90 -19.77
N ASP A 114 1.44 13.78 -20.81
CA ASP A 114 1.05 14.88 -21.69
C ASP A 114 0.12 15.86 -20.95
N GLU A 115 -0.87 15.37 -20.21
CA GLU A 115 -1.74 16.19 -19.36
C GLU A 115 -0.93 16.94 -18.29
N ILE A 116 0.00 16.26 -17.61
CA ILE A 116 0.90 16.91 -16.64
C ILE A 116 1.70 18.03 -17.32
N ALA A 117 2.19 17.81 -18.55
CA ALA A 117 2.95 18.81 -19.29
C ALA A 117 2.12 20.06 -19.59
N GLU A 118 0.87 19.89 -20.01
CA GLU A 118 -0.07 20.99 -20.28
C GLU A 118 -0.38 21.78 -19.01
N LEU A 119 -0.70 21.09 -17.92
CA LEU A 119 -1.00 21.70 -16.62
C LEU A 119 0.23 22.43 -16.04
N HIS A 120 1.41 21.83 -16.15
CA HIS A 120 2.66 22.44 -15.73
C HIS A 120 2.99 23.70 -16.57
N LYS A 121 2.72 23.67 -17.89
CA LYS A 121 2.95 24.82 -18.77
C LYS A 121 2.11 26.04 -18.36
N ILE A 122 0.85 25.83 -17.98
CA ILE A 122 -0.03 26.90 -17.46
C ILE A 122 0.24 27.25 -15.99
N GLY A 123 1.16 26.55 -15.32
CA GLY A 123 1.58 26.81 -13.96
C GLY A 123 0.77 26.12 -12.86
N ARG A 124 -0.18 25.25 -13.21
CA ARG A 124 -1.02 24.56 -12.24
C ARG A 124 -0.21 23.49 -11.47
N PRO A 125 -0.27 23.45 -10.13
CA PRO A 125 0.32 22.36 -9.36
C PRO A 125 -0.40 21.03 -9.63
N VAL A 126 0.36 19.95 -9.69
CA VAL A 126 -0.17 18.60 -10.00
C VAL A 126 0.33 17.58 -8.98
N LEU A 127 -0.60 16.79 -8.44
CA LEU A 127 -0.31 15.60 -7.64
C LEU A 127 -0.76 14.36 -8.42
N VAL A 128 0.14 13.40 -8.59
CA VAL A 128 -0.10 12.14 -9.31
C VAL A 128 -0.05 10.98 -8.32
N GLY A 129 -1.16 10.29 -8.12
CA GLY A 129 -1.21 9.08 -7.29
C GLY A 129 -0.90 7.82 -8.11
N THR A 130 0.03 7.00 -7.61
CA THR A 130 0.37 5.70 -8.20
C THR A 130 0.18 4.57 -7.19
N THR A 131 0.02 3.34 -7.68
CA THR A 131 -0.24 2.18 -6.80
C THR A 131 1.04 1.40 -6.44
N SER A 132 2.18 1.75 -7.04
CA SER A 132 3.45 1.06 -6.82
C SER A 132 4.63 1.93 -7.24
N ILE A 133 5.77 1.76 -6.57
CA ILE A 133 7.03 2.47 -6.84
C ILE A 133 7.45 2.33 -8.32
N GLU A 134 7.27 1.15 -8.90
CA GLU A 134 7.59 0.90 -10.32
C GLU A 134 6.78 1.82 -11.25
N LYS A 135 5.50 2.03 -10.96
CA LYS A 135 4.65 2.94 -11.73
C LYS A 135 5.06 4.40 -11.49
N SER A 136 5.44 4.77 -10.26
CA SER A 136 5.97 6.10 -9.95
C SER A 136 7.22 6.40 -10.77
N GLU A 137 8.15 5.43 -10.86
CA GLU A 137 9.38 5.55 -11.66
C GLU A 137 9.11 5.59 -13.17
N ALA A 138 8.11 4.85 -13.65
CA ALA A 138 7.69 4.91 -15.05
C ALA A 138 7.16 6.30 -15.44
N VAL A 139 6.32 6.91 -14.59
CA VAL A 139 5.83 8.28 -14.78
C VAL A 139 6.98 9.28 -14.68
N SER A 140 7.80 9.20 -13.63
CA SER A 140 9.01 10.01 -13.42
C SER A 140 9.91 10.01 -14.66
N SER A 141 10.20 8.84 -15.23
CA SER A 141 11.01 8.71 -16.44
C SER A 141 10.40 9.41 -17.65
N LEU A 142 9.08 9.37 -17.82
CA LEU A 142 8.38 10.07 -18.91
C LEU A 142 8.38 11.58 -18.72
N LEU A 143 8.30 12.06 -17.48
CA LEU A 143 8.40 13.49 -17.16
C LEU A 143 9.82 14.02 -17.33
N LYS A 144 10.85 13.25 -16.94
CA LYS A 144 12.27 13.60 -17.19
C LYS A 144 12.54 13.78 -18.68
N LYS A 145 12.02 12.87 -19.52
CA LYS A 145 12.11 12.99 -21.00
C LYS A 145 11.44 14.25 -21.55
N ARG A 146 10.40 14.75 -20.89
CA ARG A 146 9.70 16.00 -21.23
C ARG A 146 10.30 17.24 -20.57
N GLY A 147 11.36 17.09 -19.78
CA GLY A 147 12.01 18.21 -19.09
C GLY A 147 11.19 18.84 -17.96
N ILE A 148 10.25 18.08 -17.36
CA ILE A 148 9.37 18.58 -16.30
C ILE A 148 9.98 18.26 -14.93
N PRO A 149 10.34 19.28 -14.11
CA PRO A 149 10.80 19.06 -12.75
C PRO A 149 9.66 18.46 -11.91
N HIS A 150 9.97 17.42 -11.14
CA HIS A 150 9.00 16.75 -10.28
C HIS A 150 9.70 16.10 -9.08
N GLN A 151 8.90 15.75 -8.07
CA GLN A 151 9.35 15.06 -6.87
C GLN A 151 8.59 13.74 -6.70
N VAL A 152 9.29 12.68 -6.30
CA VAL A 152 8.70 11.35 -6.08
C VAL A 152 8.72 11.04 -4.59
N LEU A 153 7.57 10.69 -4.04
CA LEU A 153 7.40 10.20 -2.68
C LEU A 153 7.43 8.67 -2.71
N ASN A 154 8.17 8.06 -1.79
CA ASN A 154 8.42 6.62 -1.78
C ASN A 154 7.79 5.90 -0.57
N ALA A 155 7.05 6.63 0.28
CA ALA A 155 6.27 6.13 1.41
C ALA A 155 7.08 5.27 2.41
N LYS A 156 8.41 5.47 2.47
CA LYS A 156 9.24 4.78 3.46
C LYS A 156 9.22 5.59 4.76
N PRO A 157 8.97 4.97 5.93
CA PRO A 157 8.86 5.68 7.22
C PRO A 157 10.07 6.57 7.55
N MET A 158 11.28 6.13 7.17
CA MET A 158 12.52 6.88 7.37
C MET A 158 12.56 8.22 6.58
N TYR A 159 11.69 8.40 5.59
CA TYR A 159 11.58 9.63 4.80
C TYR A 159 10.32 10.44 5.11
N ALA A 160 9.52 10.06 6.13
CA ALA A 160 8.24 10.71 6.40
C ALA A 160 8.37 12.22 6.66
N GLU A 161 9.39 12.65 7.42
CA GLU A 161 9.65 14.08 7.67
C GLU A 161 9.97 14.83 6.36
N ARG A 162 10.86 14.27 5.55
CA ARG A 162 11.24 14.85 4.26
C ARG A 162 10.05 14.89 3.29
N GLU A 163 9.25 13.83 3.23
CA GLU A 163 8.05 13.77 2.38
C GLU A 163 7.01 14.81 2.82
N ALA A 164 6.85 15.03 4.13
CA ALA A 164 5.98 16.09 4.65
C ALA A 164 6.43 17.49 4.18
N GLU A 165 7.73 17.78 4.18
CA GLU A 165 8.27 19.04 3.64
C GLU A 165 7.95 19.20 2.15
N VAL A 166 8.08 18.12 1.36
CA VAL A 166 7.75 18.13 -0.07
C VAL A 166 6.25 18.38 -0.27
N ILE A 167 5.39 17.67 0.44
CA ILE A 167 3.93 17.81 0.35
C ILE A 167 3.51 19.23 0.73
N ALA A 168 4.12 19.81 1.77
CA ALA A 168 3.84 21.19 2.19
C ALA A 168 4.12 22.23 1.08
N GLN A 169 5.03 21.93 0.15
CA GLN A 169 5.35 22.78 -1.00
C GLN A 169 4.68 22.34 -2.31
N ALA A 170 3.96 21.22 -2.33
CA ALA A 170 3.38 20.65 -3.54
C ALA A 170 2.32 21.55 -4.21
N GLY A 171 1.70 22.46 -3.46
CA GLY A 171 0.72 23.43 -3.97
C GLY A 171 1.31 24.67 -4.67
N ARG A 172 2.63 24.79 -4.78
CA ARG A 172 3.27 25.95 -5.42
C ARG A 172 3.14 25.93 -6.94
N LEU A 173 3.23 27.12 -7.55
CA LEU A 173 3.23 27.32 -9.00
C LEU A 173 4.21 26.35 -9.68
N LYS A 174 3.76 25.65 -10.73
CA LYS A 174 4.55 24.66 -11.51
C LYS A 174 5.07 23.45 -10.71
N SER A 175 4.59 23.21 -9.49
CA SER A 175 5.01 22.03 -8.73
C SER A 175 4.36 20.76 -9.27
N VAL A 176 5.14 19.68 -9.38
CA VAL A 176 4.65 18.35 -9.74
C VAL A 176 5.16 17.34 -8.71
N THR A 177 4.24 16.60 -8.10
CA THR A 177 4.54 15.60 -7.08
C THR A 177 3.92 14.27 -7.49
N ILE A 178 4.69 13.18 -7.39
CA ILE A 178 4.27 11.81 -7.64
C ILE A 178 4.24 11.10 -6.29
N SER A 179 3.11 10.48 -5.95
CA SER A 179 2.86 9.74 -4.71
C SER A 179 2.55 8.28 -4.95
#